data_AF-A0A9J6FNZ8-F1
#
_entry.id   AF-A0A9J6FNZ8-F1
#
_cell.length_a   1.000
_cell.length_b   1.000
_cell.length_c   1.000
_cell.angle_alpha   90.00
_cell.angle_beta   90.00
_cell.angle_gamma   90.00
#
_symmetry.space_group_name_H-M   'P 1'
#
loop_
_entity.id
_entity.type
_entity.pdbx_description
1 polymer ?
#
loop_
_entity_poly.entity_id
_entity_poly.type
_entity_poly.pdbx_seq_one_letter_code
_entity_poly.pdbx_strand_id
1 'polypeptide(L)'
;MNRMPFSVRPLVRAYNAVIVIVSVYFPVTTLQITYLRGTAVGVEGVPPYSLFCEGTENSSNGLPLLHHLWLYMFTKIAELLDTVFFVLLKKNGHISYLHVSHHALALLTVWLNLNNGITGQSAMFPFLNSAVYAVMYNYYGLSALPCSARPNLWWKKYVTLLQIVQFILMTLHGAIALFYGC
;
A
#
# COMPACT_ATOMS: atom_id res chain seq x y z
N MET A 1 13.16 21.28 -25.78
CA MET A 1 11.93 21.68 -25.05
C MET A 1 12.28 22.20 -23.66
N ASN A 2 12.42 23.52 -23.49
CA ASN A 2 12.75 24.17 -22.20
C ASN A 2 11.53 24.95 -21.67
N ARG A 3 10.61 24.27 -20.97
CA ARG A 3 9.55 24.93 -20.16
C ARG A 3 9.94 24.94 -18.68
N MET A 4 9.62 25.99 -17.94
CA MET A 4 9.85 26.05 -16.48
C MET A 4 9.00 25.00 -15.73
N PRO A 5 9.45 24.48 -14.57
CA PRO A 5 8.67 23.52 -13.79
C PRO A 5 7.34 24.15 -13.34
N PHE A 6 6.23 23.40 -13.49
CA PHE A 6 4.91 23.87 -13.09
C PHE A 6 4.84 24.10 -11.56
N SER A 7 4.03 25.07 -11.12
CA SER A 7 3.77 25.34 -9.70
C SER A 7 2.83 24.30 -9.07
N VAL A 8 3.11 23.02 -9.25
CA VAL A 8 2.30 21.89 -8.72
C VAL A 8 2.69 21.49 -7.30
N ARG A 9 3.63 22.19 -6.66
CA ARG A 9 4.10 21.87 -5.30
C ARG A 9 2.99 21.89 -4.23
N PRO A 10 2.01 22.82 -4.23
CA PRO A 10 0.87 22.74 -3.32
C PRO A 10 0.00 21.50 -3.57
N LEU A 11 -0.23 21.17 -4.84
CA LEU A 11 -1.00 19.99 -5.23
C LEU A 11 -0.33 18.70 -4.76
N VAL A 12 1.00 18.57 -4.95
CA VAL A 12 1.78 17.41 -4.48
C VAL A 12 1.74 17.27 -2.96
N ARG A 13 1.75 18.39 -2.22
CA ARG A 13 1.60 18.36 -0.75
C ARG A 13 0.20 17.87 -0.33
N ALA A 14 -0.85 18.38 -0.96
CA ALA A 14 -2.22 17.94 -0.70
C ALA A 14 -2.40 16.44 -1.03
N TYR A 15 -1.89 16.01 -2.18
CA TYR A 15 -1.89 14.62 -2.61
C TYR A 15 -1.17 13.72 -1.59
N ASN A 16 0.06 14.07 -1.17
CA ASN A 16 0.79 13.28 -0.17
C ASN A 16 0.02 13.19 1.15
N ALA A 17 -0.63 14.27 1.60
CA ALA A 17 -1.44 14.25 2.82
C ALA A 17 -2.65 13.30 2.71
N VAL A 18 -3.33 13.30 1.56
CA VAL A 18 -4.42 12.35 1.27
C VAL A 18 -3.91 10.92 1.29
N ILE A 19 -2.78 10.64 0.61
CA ILE A 19 -2.20 9.29 0.59
C ILE A 19 -1.80 8.83 1.99
N VAL A 20 -1.27 9.70 2.87
CA VAL A 20 -0.98 9.33 4.26
C VAL A 20 -2.24 8.90 5.00
N ILE A 21 -3.33 9.68 4.93
CA ILE A 21 -4.60 9.35 5.59
C ILE A 21 -5.12 8.00 5.09
N VAL A 22 -5.13 7.83 3.77
CA VAL A 22 -5.55 6.58 3.11
C VAL A 22 -4.66 5.41 3.57
N SER A 23 -3.35 5.59 3.61
CA SER A 23 -2.39 4.56 4.01
C SER A 23 -2.49 4.17 5.49
N VAL A 24 -3.05 5.02 6.35
CA VAL A 24 -3.38 4.68 7.75
C VAL A 24 -4.73 3.96 7.84
N TYR A 25 -5.72 4.38 7.04
CA TYR A 25 -7.03 3.74 7.00
C TYR A 25 -6.96 2.27 6.56
N PHE A 26 -6.28 1.99 5.44
CA PHE A 26 -6.23 0.63 4.88
C PHE A 26 -5.72 -0.47 5.82
N PRO A 27 -4.57 -0.34 6.50
CA PRO A 27 -4.06 -1.39 7.36
C PRO A 27 -4.92 -1.57 8.62
N VAL A 28 -5.49 -0.49 9.16
CA VAL A 28 -6.42 -0.58 10.31
C VAL A 28 -7.67 -1.35 9.93
N THR A 29 -8.31 -0.99 8.82
CA THR A 29 -9.50 -1.68 8.34
C THR A 29 -9.19 -3.12 7.95
N THR A 30 -8.08 -3.40 7.26
CA THR A 30 -7.67 -4.78 6.95
C THR A 30 -7.50 -5.60 8.23
N LEU A 31 -6.81 -5.07 9.23
CA LEU A 31 -6.61 -5.75 10.52
C LEU A 31 -7.95 -6.08 11.20
N GLN A 32 -8.91 -5.16 11.17
CA GLN A 32 -10.24 -5.33 11.75
C GLN A 32 -11.08 -6.38 11.03
N ILE A 33 -11.07 -6.40 9.69
CA ILE A 33 -11.89 -7.33 8.90
C ILE A 33 -11.29 -8.73 8.77
N THR A 34 -9.99 -8.91 9.03
CA THR A 34 -9.32 -10.23 8.91
C THR A 34 -8.88 -10.80 10.26
N TYR A 35 -7.87 -10.21 10.89
CA TYR A 35 -7.17 -10.79 12.04
C TYR A 35 -7.82 -10.47 13.39
N LEU A 36 -8.62 -9.41 13.45
CA LEU A 36 -9.39 -9.01 14.63
C LEU A 36 -10.91 -9.15 14.42
N ARG A 37 -11.36 -9.83 13.36
CA ARG A 37 -12.80 -9.92 13.05
C ARG A 37 -13.62 -10.61 14.15
N GLY A 38 -13.02 -11.54 14.89
CA GLY A 38 -13.65 -12.20 16.03
C GLY A 38 -13.82 -11.31 17.27
N THR A 39 -13.20 -10.13 17.31
CA THR A 39 -13.35 -9.12 18.37
C THR A 39 -14.01 -7.83 17.87
N ALA A 40 -14.34 -7.76 16.57
CA ALA A 40 -14.97 -6.61 15.95
C ALA A 40 -16.49 -6.60 16.22
N VAL A 41 -17.00 -5.46 16.68
CA VAL A 41 -18.43 -5.24 16.97
C VAL A 41 -19.25 -5.49 15.71
N GLY A 42 -20.15 -6.48 15.74
CA GLY A 42 -21.06 -6.82 14.62
C GLY A 42 -20.65 -8.00 13.75
N VAL A 43 -19.54 -8.68 14.06
CA VAL A 43 -19.09 -9.91 13.37
C VAL A 43 -18.94 -11.04 14.39
N GLU A 44 -20.03 -11.37 15.09
CA GLU A 44 -20.02 -12.46 16.08
C GLU A 44 -20.04 -13.83 15.39
N GLY A 45 -19.13 -14.73 15.80
CA GLY A 45 -19.10 -16.12 15.34
C GLY A 45 -18.17 -16.44 14.16
N VAL A 46 -17.41 -15.47 13.64
CA VAL A 46 -16.42 -15.71 12.56
C VAL A 46 -15.00 -15.74 13.15
N PRO A 47 -14.23 -16.84 13.02
CA PRO A 47 -12.90 -16.96 13.61
C PRO A 47 -11.89 -16.06 12.89
N PRO A 48 -10.91 -15.44 13.57
CA PRO A 48 -9.89 -14.61 12.93
C PRO A 48 -9.05 -15.39 11.90
N TYR A 49 -8.53 -14.69 10.89
CA TYR A 49 -7.62 -15.29 9.91
C TYR A 49 -6.33 -15.80 10.55
N SER A 50 -5.85 -16.93 10.05
CA SER A 50 -4.52 -17.45 10.37
C SER A 50 -3.44 -16.55 9.76
N LEU A 51 -2.42 -16.22 10.56
CA LEU A 51 -1.23 -15.51 10.06
C LEU A 51 -0.30 -16.41 9.25
N PHE A 52 -0.52 -17.73 9.27
CA PHE A 52 0.34 -18.71 8.62
C PHE A 52 -0.22 -19.13 7.26
N CYS A 53 -1.45 -19.64 7.25
CA CYS A 53 -2.10 -20.18 6.05
C CYS A 53 -3.60 -19.96 6.16
N GLU A 54 -4.12 -19.06 5.32
CA GLU A 54 -5.54 -18.75 5.21
C GLU A 54 -6.00 -18.92 3.76
N GLY A 55 -6.98 -19.79 3.56
CA GLY A 55 -7.57 -20.06 2.25
C GLY A 55 -8.43 -18.90 1.74
N THR A 56 -8.79 -18.96 0.45
CA THR A 56 -9.74 -17.99 -0.12
C THR A 56 -11.14 -18.25 0.42
N GLU A 57 -11.77 -17.21 0.98
CA GLU A 57 -13.10 -17.31 1.56
C GLU A 57 -14.18 -16.95 0.52
N ASN A 58 -14.87 -17.96 0.00
CA ASN A 58 -15.95 -17.81 -0.99
C ASN A 58 -17.34 -17.59 -0.35
N SER A 59 -17.40 -17.46 0.98
CA SER A 59 -18.65 -17.23 1.70
C SER A 59 -19.02 -15.74 1.73
N SER A 60 -20.23 -15.40 2.20
CA SER A 60 -20.64 -14.01 2.44
C SER A 60 -19.73 -13.26 3.41
N ASN A 61 -19.01 -13.97 4.28
CA ASN A 61 -18.10 -13.37 5.26
C ASN A 61 -16.82 -12.81 4.62
N GLY A 62 -16.47 -13.25 3.39
CA GLY A 62 -15.35 -12.71 2.62
C GLY A 62 -15.67 -11.42 1.85
N LEU A 63 -16.96 -11.07 1.70
CA LEU A 63 -17.40 -9.88 0.94
C LEU A 63 -16.83 -8.54 1.47
N PRO A 64 -16.77 -8.28 2.80
CA PRO A 64 -16.19 -7.05 3.31
C PRO A 64 -14.73 -6.87 2.91
N LEU A 65 -13.94 -7.95 2.96
CA LEU A 65 -12.56 -7.95 2.51
C LEU A 65 -12.47 -7.71 1.00
N LEU A 66 -13.30 -8.38 0.21
CA LEU A 66 -13.31 -8.18 -1.25
C LEU A 66 -13.61 -6.72 -1.63
N HIS A 67 -14.63 -6.10 -1.03
CA HIS A 67 -14.92 -4.69 -1.22
C HIS A 67 -13.75 -3.79 -0.79
N HIS A 68 -13.12 -4.09 0.34
CA HIS A 68 -11.95 -3.35 0.80
C HIS A 68 -10.76 -3.47 -0.17
N LEU A 69 -10.53 -4.65 -0.73
CA LEU A 69 -9.49 -4.88 -1.74
C LEU A 69 -9.79 -4.15 -3.07
N TRP A 70 -11.06 -4.01 -3.45
CA TRP A 70 -11.45 -3.17 -4.60
C TRP A 70 -11.11 -1.70 -4.37
N LEU A 71 -11.38 -1.18 -3.16
CA LEU A 71 -10.95 0.18 -2.79
C LEU A 71 -9.42 0.30 -2.80
N TYR A 72 -8.71 -0.74 -2.36
CA TYR A 72 -7.25 -0.79 -2.40
C TYR A 72 -6.70 -0.76 -3.85
N MET A 73 -7.40 -1.35 -4.83
CA MET A 73 -6.99 -1.22 -6.24
C MET A 73 -6.97 0.23 -6.71
N PHE A 74 -7.94 1.04 -6.29
CA PHE A 74 -7.96 2.47 -6.62
C PHE A 74 -6.77 3.23 -6.03
N THR A 75 -6.26 2.82 -4.86
CA THR A 75 -5.04 3.44 -4.32
C THR A 75 -3.83 3.14 -5.19
N LYS A 76 -3.74 1.93 -5.75
CA LYS A 76 -2.67 1.58 -6.70
C LYS A 76 -2.73 2.35 -8.00
N ILE A 77 -3.94 2.65 -8.48
CA ILE A 77 -4.12 3.56 -9.61
C ILE A 77 -3.67 4.98 -9.23
N ALA A 78 -4.04 5.45 -8.03
CA ALA A 78 -3.65 6.77 -7.55
C ALA A 78 -2.11 6.91 -7.42
N GLU A 79 -1.40 5.86 -7.01
CA GLU A 79 0.06 5.85 -6.93
C GLU A 79 0.77 6.08 -8.27
N LEU A 80 0.12 5.76 -9.40
CA LEU A 80 0.67 6.08 -10.73
C LEU A 80 0.84 7.60 -10.92
N LEU A 81 0.06 8.41 -10.19
CA LEU A 81 0.20 9.86 -10.20
C LEU A 81 1.55 10.34 -9.65
N ASP A 82 2.25 9.54 -8.83
CA ASP A 82 3.62 9.87 -8.40
C ASP A 82 4.54 10.06 -9.58
N THR A 83 4.43 9.17 -10.57
CA THR A 83 5.19 9.25 -11.82
C THR A 83 4.83 10.51 -12.60
N VAL A 84 3.54 10.85 -12.67
CA VAL A 84 3.06 12.09 -13.29
C VAL A 84 3.66 13.31 -12.59
N PHE A 85 3.65 13.34 -11.26
CA PHE A 85 4.23 14.43 -10.48
C PHE A 85 5.74 14.53 -10.66
N PHE A 86 6.47 13.41 -10.76
CA PHE A 86 7.91 13.44 -11.06
C PHE A 86 8.20 14.03 -12.44
N VAL A 87 7.40 13.70 -13.46
CA VAL A 87 7.51 14.29 -14.80
C VAL A 87 7.22 15.80 -14.76
N LEU A 88 6.11 16.20 -14.11
CA LEU A 88 5.69 17.61 -14.02
C LEU A 88 6.68 18.48 -13.24
N LEU A 89 7.29 17.93 -12.18
CA LEU A 89 8.33 18.58 -11.39
C LEU A 89 9.73 18.47 -12.03
N LYS A 90 9.85 17.80 -13.18
CA LYS A 90 11.13 17.50 -13.87
C LYS A 90 12.15 16.76 -13.00
N LYS A 91 11.67 15.89 -12.10
CA LYS A 91 12.50 15.05 -11.22
C LYS A 91 12.78 13.70 -11.89
N ASN A 92 13.32 13.70 -13.11
CA ASN A 92 13.52 12.47 -13.88
C ASN A 92 14.44 11.46 -13.19
N GLY A 93 15.37 11.90 -12.34
CA GLY A 93 16.22 11.00 -11.54
C GLY A 93 15.45 10.14 -10.53
N HIS A 94 14.18 10.44 -10.25
CA HIS A 94 13.31 9.62 -9.41
C HIS A 94 12.56 8.55 -10.21
N ILE A 95 12.46 8.68 -11.53
CA ILE A 95 11.77 7.74 -12.42
C ILE A 95 12.78 6.67 -12.84
N SER A 96 13.06 5.74 -11.93
CA SER A 96 13.94 4.60 -12.19
C SER A 96 13.18 3.43 -12.83
N TYR A 97 13.92 2.48 -13.40
CA TYR A 97 13.34 1.21 -13.87
C TYR A 97 12.56 0.51 -12.75
N LEU A 98 13.15 0.45 -11.54
CA LEU A 98 12.53 -0.15 -10.36
C LEU A 98 11.21 0.53 -10.01
N HIS A 99 11.15 1.86 -10.05
CA HIS A 99 9.92 2.62 -9.77
C HIS A 99 8.81 2.24 -10.74
N VAL A 100 9.08 2.31 -12.05
CA VAL A 100 8.06 2.08 -13.07
C VAL A 100 7.61 0.62 -13.10
N SER A 101 8.54 -0.33 -13.03
CA SER A 101 8.22 -1.76 -13.05
C SER A 101 7.45 -2.17 -11.79
N HIS A 102 7.84 -1.66 -10.62
CA HIS A 102 7.13 -1.91 -9.36
C HIS A 102 5.67 -1.44 -9.43
N HIS A 103 5.41 -0.18 -9.81
CA HIS A 103 4.03 0.34 -9.82
C HIS A 103 3.15 -0.36 -10.88
N ALA A 104 3.72 -0.70 -12.04
CA ALA A 104 3.00 -1.44 -13.06
C ALA A 104 2.64 -2.87 -12.61
N LEU A 105 3.63 -3.59 -12.06
CA LEU A 105 3.40 -4.95 -11.56
C LEU A 105 2.49 -4.97 -10.35
N ALA A 106 2.62 -4.02 -9.41
CA ALA A 106 1.76 -3.94 -8.24
C ALA A 106 0.28 -3.78 -8.62
N LEU A 107 -0.03 -2.89 -9.57
CA LEU A 107 -1.40 -2.71 -10.06
C LEU A 107 -1.91 -3.98 -10.76
N LEU A 108 -1.08 -4.57 -11.64
CA LEU A 108 -1.44 -5.80 -12.35
C LEU A 108 -1.71 -6.96 -11.39
N THR A 109 -0.85 -7.16 -10.39
CA THR A 109 -1.00 -8.22 -9.39
C THR A 109 -2.28 -8.03 -8.57
N VAL A 110 -2.57 -6.81 -8.11
CA VAL A 110 -3.81 -6.55 -7.34
C VAL A 110 -5.05 -6.79 -8.21
N TRP A 111 -5.03 -6.34 -9.46
CA TRP A 111 -6.13 -6.59 -10.40
C TRP A 111 -6.35 -8.08 -10.67
N LEU A 112 -5.27 -8.85 -10.88
CA LEU A 112 -5.35 -10.30 -11.07
C LEU A 112 -5.90 -11.02 -9.83
N ASN A 113 -5.49 -10.62 -8.62
CA ASN A 113 -6.03 -11.21 -7.39
C ASN A 113 -7.53 -10.95 -7.27
N LEU A 114 -7.97 -9.71 -7.49
CA LEU A 114 -9.38 -9.33 -7.42
C LEU A 114 -10.24 -10.05 -8.45
N ASN A 115 -9.77 -10.11 -9.71
CA ASN A 115 -10.51 -10.74 -10.79
C ASN A 115 -10.69 -12.26 -10.57
N ASN A 116 -9.73 -12.91 -9.91
CA ASN A 116 -9.80 -14.33 -9.56
C ASN A 116 -10.42 -14.59 -8.17
N GLY A 117 -10.84 -13.53 -7.45
CA GLY A 117 -11.42 -13.65 -6.10
C GLY A 117 -10.43 -14.15 -5.04
N ILE A 118 -9.11 -14.07 -5.27
CA ILE A 118 -8.09 -14.61 -4.37
C ILE A 118 -8.00 -13.72 -3.12
N THR A 119 -8.41 -14.26 -1.97
CA THR A 119 -8.41 -13.58 -0.67
C THR A 119 -7.60 -14.38 0.37
N GLY A 120 -7.92 -14.27 1.67
CA GLY A 120 -7.23 -15.02 2.73
C GLY A 120 -5.77 -14.65 2.88
N GLN A 121 -4.88 -15.51 2.37
CA GLN A 121 -3.42 -15.30 2.37
C GLN A 121 -3.01 -13.99 1.67
N SER A 122 -3.71 -13.59 0.61
CA SER A 122 -3.39 -12.36 -0.13
C SER A 122 -3.69 -11.08 0.68
N ALA A 123 -4.53 -11.16 1.72
CA ALA A 123 -4.94 -10.02 2.54
C ALA A 123 -3.80 -9.44 3.39
N MET A 124 -2.74 -10.23 3.63
CA MET A 124 -1.54 -9.75 4.33
C MET A 124 -0.78 -8.68 3.52
N PHE A 125 -0.84 -8.78 2.18
CA PHE A 125 -0.17 -7.84 1.29
C PHE A 125 -0.65 -6.38 1.45
N PRO A 126 -1.96 -6.07 1.30
CA PRO A 126 -2.44 -4.71 1.50
C PRO A 126 -2.26 -4.22 2.93
N PHE A 127 -2.30 -5.11 3.94
CA PHE A 127 -2.02 -4.74 5.33
C PHE A 127 -0.59 -4.21 5.50
N LEU A 128 0.42 -5.02 5.17
CA LEU A 128 1.82 -4.61 5.39
C LEU A 128 2.29 -3.54 4.39
N ASN A 129 1.82 -3.59 3.15
CA ASN A 129 2.15 -2.56 2.17
C ASN A 129 1.61 -1.18 2.59
N SER A 130 0.34 -1.10 3.01
CA SER A 130 -0.25 0.17 3.43
C SER A 130 0.40 0.71 4.72
N ALA A 131 0.77 -0.17 5.66
CA ALA A 131 1.49 0.24 6.86
C ALA A 131 2.86 0.86 6.54
N VAL A 132 3.63 0.26 5.62
CA VAL A 132 4.91 0.83 5.16
C VAL A 132 4.67 2.11 4.36
N TYR A 133 3.62 2.16 3.54
CA TYR A 133 3.22 3.35 2.79
C TYR A 133 2.89 4.53 3.69
N ALA A 134 2.21 4.31 4.83
CA ALA A 134 1.94 5.37 5.80
C ALA A 134 3.25 6.01 6.28
N VAL A 135 4.27 5.21 6.57
CA VAL A 135 5.60 5.69 6.99
C VAL A 135 6.31 6.40 5.83
N MET A 136 6.30 5.82 4.64
CA MET A 136 6.98 6.36 3.46
C MET A 136 6.38 7.70 3.01
N TYR A 137 5.06 7.79 2.87
CA TYR A 137 4.39 9.03 2.45
C TYR A 137 4.43 10.10 3.53
N ASN A 138 4.46 9.72 4.82
CA ASN A 138 4.72 10.68 5.87
C ASN A 138 6.12 11.30 5.71
N TYR A 139 7.15 10.48 5.44
CA TYR A 139 8.48 10.97 5.12
C TYR A 139 8.47 11.88 3.89
N TYR A 140 7.75 11.52 2.82
CA TYR A 140 7.64 12.36 1.62
C TYR A 140 6.93 13.69 1.89
N GLY A 141 5.85 13.66 2.66
CA GLY A 141 5.12 14.85 3.11
C GLY A 141 6.03 15.82 3.87
N LEU A 142 6.76 15.31 4.87
CA LEU A 142 7.73 16.11 5.63
C LEU A 142 8.87 16.65 4.74
N SER A 143 9.34 15.87 3.76
CA SER A 143 10.40 16.30 2.83
C SER A 143 9.94 17.38 1.84
N ALA A 144 8.64 17.47 1.58
CA ALA A 144 8.03 18.44 0.69
C ALA A 144 7.74 19.79 1.39
N LEU A 145 7.95 19.89 2.71
CA LEU A 145 7.83 21.14 3.45
C LEU A 145 8.91 22.17 3.02
N PRO A 146 8.60 23.48 3.11
CA PRO A 146 9.57 24.54 2.86
C PRO A 146 10.72 24.46 3.87
N CYS A 147 11.89 25.01 3.53
CA CYS A 147 13.09 24.94 4.37
C CYS A 147 12.87 25.48 5.80
N SER A 148 11.95 26.44 5.98
CA SER A 148 11.59 27.00 7.29
C SER A 148 10.85 26.03 8.22
N ALA A 149 10.20 25.00 7.68
CA ALA A 149 9.37 24.04 8.44
C ALA A 149 9.83 22.58 8.25
N ARG A 150 10.92 22.35 7.53
CA ARG A 150 11.43 21.01 7.23
C ARG A 150 12.21 20.46 8.45
N PRO A 151 11.77 19.36 9.08
CA PRO A 151 12.51 18.74 10.16
C PRO A 151 13.77 18.01 9.65
N ASN A 152 14.68 17.67 10.56
CA ASN A 152 15.84 16.84 10.23
C ASN A 152 15.42 15.40 9.90
N LEU A 153 15.43 15.04 8.63
CA LEU A 153 15.02 13.73 8.11
C LEU A 153 16.16 12.70 8.10
N TRP A 154 16.83 12.52 9.25
CA TRP A 154 17.97 11.59 9.40
C TRP A 154 17.60 10.12 9.19
N TRP A 155 16.31 9.80 9.35
CA TRP A 155 15.78 8.45 9.36
C TRP A 155 15.41 7.88 7.96
N LYS A 156 15.80 8.58 6.88
CA LYS A 156 15.61 8.11 5.49
C LYS A 156 16.05 6.66 5.27
N LYS A 157 17.19 6.27 5.86
CA LYS A 157 17.76 4.92 5.72
C LYS A 157 16.83 3.84 6.31
N TYR A 158 16.14 4.15 7.41
CA TYR A 158 15.19 3.22 8.03
C TYR A 158 13.92 3.06 7.20
N VAL A 159 13.47 4.10 6.49
CA VAL A 159 12.34 3.98 5.54
C VAL A 159 12.67 2.96 4.46
N THR A 160 13.86 3.04 3.86
CA THR A 160 14.30 2.06 2.85
C THR A 160 14.47 0.66 3.43
N LEU A 161 15.03 0.54 4.64
CA LEU A 161 15.14 -0.75 5.33
C LEU A 161 13.77 -1.38 5.57
N LEU A 162 12.78 -0.60 6.01
CA LEU A 162 11.40 -1.09 6.21
C LEU A 162 10.79 -1.62 4.91
N GLN A 163 11.02 -0.95 3.77
CA GLN A 163 10.55 -1.44 2.46
C GLN A 163 11.19 -2.78 2.08
N ILE A 164 12.51 -2.92 2.27
CA ILE A 164 13.23 -4.17 1.97
C ILE A 164 12.70 -5.31 2.85
N VAL A 165 12.56 -5.07 4.15
CA VAL A 165 12.02 -6.05 5.09
C VAL A 165 10.59 -6.44 4.69
N GLN A 166 9.75 -5.48 4.30
CA GLN A 166 8.40 -5.74 3.83
C GLN A 166 8.37 -6.63 2.58
N PHE A 167 9.26 -6.41 1.61
CA PHE A 167 9.34 -7.31 0.44
C PHE A 167 9.71 -8.73 0.85
N ILE A 168 10.72 -8.91 1.71
CA ILE A 168 11.14 -10.23 2.18
C ILE A 168 10.00 -10.93 2.91
N LEU A 169 9.33 -10.25 3.84
CA LEU A 169 8.21 -10.82 4.59
C LEU A 169 7.05 -11.20 3.68
N MET A 170 6.71 -10.38 2.68
CA MET A 170 5.64 -10.67 1.71
C MET A 170 5.97 -11.82 0.79
N THR A 171 7.22 -11.92 0.33
CA THR A 171 7.66 -13.06 -0.48
C THR A 171 7.59 -14.35 0.33
N LEU A 172 8.07 -14.35 1.57
CA LEU A 172 8.03 -15.53 2.44
C LEU A 172 6.58 -15.93 2.77
N HIS A 173 5.73 -14.98 3.17
CA HIS A 173 4.33 -15.24 3.49
C HIS A 173 3.54 -15.77 2.28
N GLY A 174 3.79 -15.19 1.09
CA GLY A 174 3.18 -15.68 -0.16
C GLY A 174 3.67 -17.06 -0.57
N ALA A 175 4.94 -17.40 -0.29
CA ALA A 175 5.49 -18.71 -0.60
C ALA A 175 4.87 -19.85 0.23
N ILE A 176 4.31 -19.57 1.41
CA ILE A 176 3.66 -20.60 2.25
C ILE A 176 2.55 -21.32 1.48
N ALA A 177 1.72 -20.58 0.73
CA ALA A 177 0.63 -21.15 -0.05
C ALA A 177 1.09 -22.05 -1.22
N LEU A 178 2.39 -22.04 -1.57
CA LEU A 178 2.95 -22.98 -2.56
C LEU A 178 3.27 -24.35 -1.97
N PHE A 179 3.53 -24.41 -0.66
CA PHE A 179 3.94 -25.64 0.03
C PHE A 179 2.81 -26.23 0.90
N TYR A 180 1.88 -25.40 1.34
CA TYR A 180 0.76 -25.79 2.19
C TYR A 180 -0.55 -25.53 1.45
N GLY A 181 -1.45 -26.51 1.47
CA GLY A 181 -2.81 -26.37 0.97
C GLY A 181 -3.63 -25.49 1.90
N CYS A 182 -3.67 -24.20 1.57
CA CYS A 182 -4.71 -23.26 1.97
C CYS A 182 -5.79 -23.28 0.86
#